data_AF-A0AB37W4D3-F1
#
_entry.id   AF-A0AB37W4D3-F1
#
_cell.length_a   1.000
_cell.length_b   1.000
_cell.length_c   1.000
_cell.angle_alpha   90.00
_cell.angle_beta   90.00
_cell.angle_gamma   90.00
#
_symmetry.space_group_name_H-M   'P 1'
#
loop_
_entity.id
_entity.type
_entity.pdbx_description
1 polymer ?
#
loop_
_entity_poly.entity_id
_entity_poly.type
_entity_poly.pdbx_seq_one_letter_code
_entity_poly.pdbx_strand_id
1 'polypeptide(L)'
;MEDPVKEIPAVIHLLTQSPPSLQRATIEKYFTPDAAFSHPFCRTWSRPNSRWLVERTYRWYKIMSPRIDCTVQSVAFDEKNLILYVTIFQIFRIWLIPFYYAPVRLTTVLYLRRSASPPTYASIAASSSTSASETKPNHSLLADVTSQNSSLPSNTSSKPLYHISKQDDLYQVDQWIRFIAPGAWMLIWLWQVWATIFCVAGTVLLWPVTWVEENWGWGSVGVGGKGVAKMEVEKAGSKESEVSVDGLEESEVLGRSGLRGRIVG
;
A
#
# COMPACT_ATOMS: atom_id res chain seq x y z
N MET A 1 3.38 -12.21 -6.17
CA MET A 1 2.11 -11.57 -6.58
C MET A 1 2.37 -10.84 -7.87
N GLU A 2 1.50 -11.01 -8.87
CA GLU A 2 1.49 -10.18 -10.07
C GLU A 2 0.71 -8.89 -9.83
N ASP A 3 -0.43 -8.99 -9.14
CA ASP A 3 -1.27 -7.86 -8.71
C ASP A 3 -1.36 -7.87 -7.17
N PRO A 4 -0.50 -7.11 -6.47
CA PRO A 4 -0.44 -7.15 -5.02
C PRO A 4 -1.74 -6.67 -4.36
N VAL A 5 -2.48 -5.75 -4.99
CA VAL A 5 -3.74 -5.22 -4.41
C VAL A 5 -4.83 -6.30 -4.40
N LYS A 6 -4.96 -7.05 -5.50
CA LYS A 6 -5.97 -8.11 -5.62
C LYS A 6 -5.59 -9.39 -4.88
N GLU A 7 -4.30 -9.75 -4.86
CA GLU A 7 -3.86 -11.01 -4.30
C GLU A 7 -3.65 -10.97 -2.78
N ILE A 8 -3.30 -9.82 -2.20
CA ILE A 8 -2.90 -9.77 -0.79
C ILE A 8 -3.99 -10.24 0.19
N PRO A 9 -5.31 -10.00 -0.02
CA PRO A 9 -6.30 -10.53 0.91
C PRO A 9 -6.27 -12.05 0.98
N ALA A 10 -6.19 -12.71 -0.18
CA ALA A 10 -6.08 -14.17 -0.24
C ALA A 10 -4.80 -14.67 0.44
N VAL A 11 -3.67 -13.98 0.25
CA VAL A 11 -2.40 -14.31 0.92
C VAL A 11 -2.55 -14.21 2.45
N ILE A 12 -3.16 -13.15 2.97
CA ILE A 12 -3.39 -12.97 4.41
C ILE A 12 -4.30 -14.08 4.97
N HIS A 13 -5.36 -14.44 4.26
CA HIS A 13 -6.21 -15.57 4.63
C HIS A 13 -5.44 -16.89 4.66
N LEU A 14 -4.59 -17.14 3.66
CA LEU A 14 -3.72 -18.32 3.64
C LEU A 14 -2.72 -18.30 4.80
N LEU A 15 -2.15 -17.15 5.16
CA LEU A 15 -1.21 -17.03 6.27
C LEU A 15 -1.87 -17.24 7.64
N THR A 16 -3.14 -16.86 7.81
CA THR A 16 -3.79 -16.86 9.14
C THR A 16 -4.73 -18.04 9.35
N GLN A 17 -5.46 -18.46 8.32
CA GLN A 17 -6.56 -19.44 8.44
C GLN A 17 -6.21 -20.82 7.88
N SER A 18 -5.23 -20.94 6.98
CA SER A 18 -4.90 -22.23 6.34
C SER A 18 -4.13 -23.22 7.24
N PRO A 19 -4.14 -24.54 6.95
CA PRO A 19 -3.36 -25.53 7.68
C PRO A 19 -1.84 -25.24 7.65
N PRO A 20 -1.05 -25.76 8.61
CA PRO A 20 0.38 -25.45 8.73
C PRO A 20 1.21 -25.72 7.46
N SER A 21 0.88 -26.77 6.70
CA SER A 21 1.55 -27.09 5.43
C SER A 21 1.32 -26.02 4.37
N LEU A 22 0.08 -25.57 4.21
CA LEU A 22 -0.29 -24.53 3.24
C LEU A 22 0.19 -23.15 3.69
N GLN A 23 0.16 -22.86 4.99
CA GLN A 23 0.74 -21.66 5.58
C GLN A 23 2.23 -21.56 5.26
N ARG A 24 2.98 -22.66 5.44
CA ARG A 24 4.40 -22.74 5.09
C ARG A 24 4.63 -22.52 3.60
N ALA A 25 3.90 -23.23 2.73
CA ALA A 25 4.03 -23.08 1.28
C ALA A 25 3.71 -21.64 0.82
N THR A 26 2.74 -20.99 1.48
CA THR A 26 2.41 -19.57 1.24
C THR A 26 3.58 -18.67 1.60
N ILE A 27 4.20 -18.87 2.76
CA ILE A 27 5.39 -18.09 3.16
C ILE A 27 6.54 -18.32 2.18
N GLU A 28 6.79 -19.57 1.79
CA GLU A 28 7.84 -19.91 0.83
C GLU A 28 7.62 -19.29 -0.57
N LYS A 29 6.35 -19.13 -0.98
CA LYS A 29 5.97 -18.54 -2.26
C LYS A 29 6.01 -17.01 -2.26
N TYR A 30 5.53 -16.38 -1.19
CA TYR A 30 5.27 -14.94 -1.18
C TYR A 30 6.34 -14.12 -0.45
N PHE A 31 7.12 -14.70 0.47
CA PHE A 31 8.18 -14.00 1.20
C PHE A 31 9.56 -14.26 0.62
N THR A 32 10.40 -13.23 0.61
CA THR A 32 11.82 -13.37 0.22
C THR A 32 12.58 -14.23 1.24
N PRO A 33 13.66 -14.94 0.84
CA PRO A 33 14.43 -15.78 1.76
C PRO A 33 15.01 -15.01 2.96
N ASP A 34 15.25 -13.72 2.79
CA ASP A 34 15.79 -12.77 3.75
C ASP A 34 14.72 -11.90 4.44
N ALA A 35 13.44 -12.31 4.41
CA ALA A 35 12.35 -11.49 4.89
C ALA A 35 12.45 -11.12 6.38
N ALA A 36 12.10 -9.87 6.69
CA ALA A 36 12.00 -9.33 8.04
C ALA A 36 10.54 -9.24 8.51
N PHE A 37 10.33 -9.30 9.83
CA PHE A 37 9.01 -9.29 10.43
C PHE A 37 9.05 -8.54 11.76
N SER A 38 8.16 -7.57 11.94
CA SER A 38 8.03 -6.81 13.19
C SER A 38 6.59 -6.87 13.67
N HIS A 39 6.39 -7.43 14.85
CA HIS A 39 5.11 -7.52 15.54
C HIS A 39 5.30 -7.08 17.00
N PRO A 40 4.27 -6.59 17.71
CA PRO A 40 4.42 -6.13 19.10
C PRO A 40 5.11 -7.11 20.04
N PHE A 41 4.91 -8.42 19.84
CA PHE A 41 5.47 -9.47 20.71
C PHE A 41 6.78 -10.09 20.20
N CYS A 42 7.13 -9.92 18.93
CA CYS A 42 8.35 -10.52 18.40
C CYS A 42 8.84 -9.79 17.15
N ARG A 43 10.15 -9.85 16.93
CA ARG A 43 10.79 -9.24 15.77
C ARG A 43 11.83 -10.17 15.18
N THR A 44 11.91 -10.21 13.86
CA THR A 44 12.96 -10.83 13.07
C THR A 44 13.68 -9.74 12.28
N TRP A 45 14.96 -9.96 12.00
CA TRP A 45 15.78 -9.06 11.20
C TRP A 45 16.02 -9.64 9.81
N SER A 46 16.22 -8.76 8.83
CA SER A 46 16.60 -9.13 7.46
C SER A 46 17.98 -9.79 7.48
N ARG A 47 18.02 -11.11 7.34
CA ARG A 47 19.25 -11.91 7.27
C ARG A 47 19.05 -13.08 6.30
N PRO A 48 20.11 -13.65 5.71
CA PRO A 48 19.96 -14.86 4.89
C PRO A 48 19.18 -15.95 5.65
N ASN A 49 18.15 -16.52 5.01
CA ASN A 49 17.25 -17.52 5.56
C ASN A 49 16.39 -17.06 6.77
N SER A 50 16.28 -15.76 7.05
CA SER A 50 15.40 -15.23 8.12
C SER A 50 13.91 -15.54 7.89
N ARG A 51 13.51 -15.88 6.66
CA ARG A 51 12.17 -16.38 6.33
C ARG A 51 11.74 -17.57 7.19
N TRP A 52 12.68 -18.41 7.63
CA TRP A 52 12.39 -19.52 8.54
C TRP A 52 11.85 -19.04 9.89
N LEU A 53 12.34 -17.91 10.41
CA LEU A 53 11.81 -17.32 11.64
C LEU A 53 10.39 -16.82 11.44
N VAL A 54 10.10 -16.21 10.29
CA VAL A 54 8.73 -15.78 9.91
C VAL A 54 7.78 -16.98 9.90
N GLU A 55 8.20 -18.10 9.28
CA GLU A 55 7.44 -19.37 9.30
C GLU A 55 7.15 -19.85 10.73
N ARG A 56 8.16 -19.84 11.61
CA ARG A 56 8.01 -20.28 13.01
C ARG A 56 7.08 -19.37 13.80
N THR A 57 7.14 -18.06 13.57
CA THR A 57 6.23 -17.08 14.17
C THR A 57 4.79 -17.32 13.77
N TYR A 58 4.49 -17.42 12.47
CA TYR A 58 3.13 -17.68 11.98
C TYR A 58 2.58 -19.03 12.49
N ARG A 59 3.44 -20.06 12.57
CA ARG A 59 3.08 -21.36 13.14
C ARG A 59 2.75 -21.24 14.64
N TRP A 60 3.55 -20.48 15.39
CA TRP A 60 3.31 -20.23 16.81
C TRP A 60 1.97 -19.51 17.04
N TYR A 61 1.66 -18.50 16.23
CA TYR A 61 0.39 -17.77 16.34
C TYR A 61 -0.82 -18.66 16.08
N LYS A 62 -0.70 -19.61 15.15
CA LYS A 62 -1.73 -20.62 14.91
C LYS A 62 -1.90 -21.59 16.09
N ILE A 63 -0.82 -21.94 16.80
CA ILE A 63 -0.91 -22.76 18.02
C ILE A 63 -1.64 -21.99 19.13
N MET A 64 -1.29 -20.72 19.33
CA MET A 64 -1.93 -19.88 20.35
C MET A 64 -3.41 -19.60 20.05
N SER A 65 -3.76 -19.44 18.77
CA SER A 65 -5.13 -19.20 18.34
C SER A 65 -5.45 -20.06 17.10
N PRO A 66 -5.92 -21.31 17.28
CA PRO A 66 -6.23 -22.21 16.17
C PRO A 66 -7.44 -21.77 15.33
N ARG A 67 -8.34 -20.96 15.93
CA ARG A 67 -9.53 -20.40 15.28
C ARG A 67 -9.43 -18.88 15.29
N ILE A 68 -9.10 -18.32 14.13
CA ILE A 68 -8.94 -16.88 13.92
C ILE A 68 -9.91 -16.44 12.84
N ASP A 69 -10.74 -15.45 13.15
CA ASP A 69 -11.54 -14.75 12.14
C ASP A 69 -10.74 -13.52 11.70
N CYS A 70 -10.37 -13.48 10.43
CA CYS A 70 -9.57 -12.41 9.83
C CYS A 70 -10.34 -11.82 8.65
N THR A 71 -10.37 -10.49 8.54
CA THR A 71 -11.04 -9.78 7.45
C THR A 71 -10.17 -8.60 7.01
N VAL A 72 -9.84 -8.54 5.73
CA VAL A 72 -9.14 -7.39 5.15
C VAL A 72 -10.14 -6.28 4.87
N GLN A 73 -9.92 -5.11 5.47
CA GLN A 73 -10.84 -3.97 5.37
C GLN A 73 -10.47 -3.04 4.21
N SER A 74 -9.18 -2.78 4.03
CA SER A 74 -8.69 -1.91 2.96
C SER A 74 -7.27 -2.32 2.55
N VAL A 75 -6.94 -2.00 1.30
CA VAL A 75 -5.62 -2.22 0.72
C VAL A 75 -5.25 -0.95 -0.05
N ALA A 76 -4.08 -0.38 0.25
CA ALA A 76 -3.53 0.76 -0.47
C ALA A 76 -2.10 0.46 -0.90
N PHE A 77 -1.81 0.59 -2.19
CA PHE A 77 -0.48 0.30 -2.74
C PHE A 77 0.22 1.58 -3.16
N ASP A 78 1.37 1.83 -2.55
CA ASP A 78 2.33 2.83 -2.98
C ASP A 78 3.32 2.18 -3.96
N GLU A 79 3.01 2.32 -5.25
CA GLU A 79 3.83 1.76 -6.34
C GLU A 79 5.24 2.36 -6.42
N LYS A 80 5.41 3.62 -5.99
CA LYS A 80 6.70 4.32 -6.09
C LYS A 80 7.68 3.79 -5.06
N ASN A 81 7.21 3.60 -3.83
CA ASN A 81 8.03 3.09 -2.74
C ASN A 81 7.95 1.57 -2.57
N LEU A 82 7.08 0.89 -3.34
CA LEU A 82 6.80 -0.54 -3.23
C LEU A 82 6.29 -0.95 -1.85
N ILE A 83 5.40 -0.13 -1.27
CA ILE A 83 4.83 -0.36 0.06
C ILE A 83 3.34 -0.63 -0.07
N LEU A 84 2.88 -1.73 0.54
CA LEU A 84 1.48 -2.10 0.56
C LEU A 84 0.95 -1.97 1.99
N TYR A 85 -0.01 -1.09 2.17
CA TYR A 85 -0.72 -0.88 3.43
C TYR A 85 -1.98 -1.71 3.43
N VAL A 86 -2.15 -2.55 4.45
CA VAL A 86 -3.31 -3.41 4.57
C VAL A 86 -3.92 -3.23 5.95
N THR A 87 -5.17 -2.77 6.00
CA THR A 87 -5.91 -2.71 7.26
C THR A 87 -6.65 -4.03 7.45
N ILE A 88 -6.42 -4.67 8.59
CA ILE A 88 -6.94 -6.00 8.92
C ILE A 88 -7.72 -5.89 10.22
N PHE A 89 -8.93 -6.46 10.22
CA PHE A 89 -9.69 -6.74 11.42
C PHE A 89 -9.57 -8.22 11.75
N GLN A 90 -9.13 -8.52 12.96
CA GLN A 90 -8.86 -9.89 13.39
C GLN A 90 -9.43 -10.13 14.79
N ILE A 91 -10.11 -11.26 14.96
CA ILE A 91 -10.62 -11.71 16.25
C ILE A 91 -9.75 -12.88 16.71
N PHE A 92 -8.93 -12.63 17.73
CA PHE A 92 -8.11 -13.66 18.35
C PHE A 92 -8.89 -14.40 19.43
N ARG A 93 -8.82 -15.72 19.39
CA ARG A 93 -9.33 -16.62 20.43
C ARG A 93 -8.17 -17.42 21.00
N ILE A 94 -7.70 -17.03 22.18
CA ILE A 94 -6.55 -17.67 22.83
C ILE A 94 -7.01 -19.04 23.31
N TRP A 95 -6.39 -20.10 22.82
CA TRP A 95 -6.77 -21.48 23.15
C TRP A 95 -6.69 -21.79 24.65
N LEU A 96 -5.75 -21.17 25.37
CA LEU A 96 -5.51 -21.39 26.79
C LEU A 96 -6.57 -20.74 27.71
N ILE A 97 -7.29 -19.72 27.23
CA ILE A 97 -8.24 -18.96 28.05
C ILE A 97 -9.64 -19.16 27.48
N PRO A 98 -10.42 -20.13 28.00
CA PRO A 98 -11.78 -20.34 27.52
C PRO A 98 -12.60 -19.06 27.74
N PHE A 99 -13.45 -18.73 26.76
CA PHE A 99 -14.34 -17.55 26.75
C PHE A 99 -13.69 -16.18 26.51
N TYR A 100 -12.37 -16.08 26.35
CA TYR A 100 -11.73 -14.80 25.98
C TYR A 100 -11.67 -14.60 24.47
N TYR A 101 -12.10 -13.43 24.00
CA TYR A 101 -11.97 -12.97 22.62
C TYR A 101 -11.40 -11.56 22.58
N ALA A 102 -10.40 -11.34 21.74
CA ALA A 102 -9.76 -10.04 21.54
C ALA A 102 -9.98 -9.58 20.09
N PRO A 103 -10.98 -8.72 19.84
CA PRO A 103 -11.12 -8.05 18.55
C PRO A 103 -10.05 -6.98 18.42
N VAL A 104 -9.30 -7.03 17.33
CA VAL A 104 -8.17 -6.14 17.07
C VAL A 104 -8.25 -5.61 15.64
N ARG A 105 -7.96 -4.32 15.46
CA ARG A 105 -7.79 -3.69 14.15
C ARG A 105 -6.36 -3.23 14.00
N LEU A 106 -5.59 -3.93 13.18
CA LEU A 106 -4.19 -3.62 12.92
C LEU A 106 -3.99 -3.13 11.50
N THR A 107 -2.92 -2.36 11.28
CA THR A 107 -2.46 -2.02 9.94
C THR A 107 -1.13 -2.71 9.70
N THR A 108 -1.11 -3.63 8.73
CA THR A 108 0.11 -4.28 8.29
C THR A 108 0.72 -3.48 7.15
N VAL A 109 2.00 -3.13 7.28
CA VAL A 109 2.81 -2.49 6.26
C VAL A 109 3.72 -3.54 5.65
N LEU A 110 3.53 -3.84 4.37
CA LEU A 110 4.32 -4.81 3.63
C LEU A 110 5.25 -4.08 2.66
N TYR A 111 6.55 -4.28 2.81
CA TYR A 111 7.54 -3.81 1.85
C TYR A 111 7.71 -4.90 0.81
N LEU A 112 7.56 -4.52 -0.46
CA LEU A 112 7.62 -5.43 -1.59
C LEU A 112 8.95 -5.28 -2.32
N ARG A 113 9.44 -6.40 -2.84
CA ARG A 113 10.60 -6.47 -3.73
C ARG A 113 10.15 -7.06 -5.06
N ARG A 114 10.52 -6.40 -6.17
CA ARG A 114 10.33 -6.95 -7.51
C ARG A 114 11.37 -8.03 -7.76
N SER A 115 10.94 -9.17 -8.28
CA SER A 115 11.79 -10.21 -8.82
C SER A 115 11.48 -10.33 -10.30
N ALA A 116 12.50 -10.27 -11.15
CA ALA A 116 12.33 -10.63 -12.55
C ALA A 116 11.92 -12.10 -12.58
N SER A 117 10.80 -12.40 -13.25
CA SER A 117 10.50 -13.78 -13.61
C SER A 117 11.72 -14.37 -14.33
N PRO A 118 12.14 -15.61 -14.02
CA PRO A 118 13.23 -16.23 -14.77
C PRO A 118 12.90 -16.17 -16.27
N PRO A 119 13.87 -15.83 -17.13
CA PRO A 119 13.64 -15.77 -18.56
C PRO A 119 13.08 -17.11 -19.03
N THR A 120 11.87 -17.09 -19.59
CA THR A 120 11.28 -18.27 -20.23
C THR A 120 12.26 -18.75 -21.31
N TYR A 121 12.55 -20.06 -21.39
CA TYR A 121 13.51 -20.64 -22.33
C TYR A 121 13.38 -20.16 -23.79
N ALA A 122 12.19 -19.67 -24.19
CA ALA A 122 11.95 -19.00 -25.47
C ALA A 122 12.83 -17.75 -25.71
N SER A 123 13.16 -16.96 -24.68
CA SER A 123 14.02 -15.78 -24.83
C SER A 123 15.51 -16.14 -24.96
N ILE A 124 15.92 -17.29 -24.40
CA ILE A 124 17.30 -17.81 -24.54
C ILE A 124 17.51 -18.34 -25.96
N ALA A 125 16.51 -19.03 -26.52
CA ALA A 125 16.52 -19.52 -27.90
C ALA A 125 16.54 -18.37 -28.93
N ALA A 126 15.84 -17.27 -28.67
CA ALA A 126 15.84 -16.10 -29.55
C ALA A 126 17.18 -15.32 -29.56
N SER A 127 17.94 -15.38 -28.45
CA SER A 127 19.27 -14.73 -28.37
C SER A 127 20.43 -15.56 -28.94
N SER A 128 20.20 -16.84 -29.24
CA SER A 128 21.25 -17.76 -29.70
C SER A 128 21.31 -17.94 -31.23
N SER A 129 20.49 -17.22 -31.99
CA SER A 129 20.49 -17.26 -33.46
C SER A 129 21.26 -16.12 -34.13
N THR A 130 22.41 -15.71 -33.57
CA THR A 130 23.36 -14.81 -34.28
C THR A 130 24.78 -15.29 -34.05
N SER A 131 25.44 -15.72 -35.15
CA SER A 131 26.84 -16.18 -35.26
C SER A 131 27.07 -17.70 -35.21
N ALA A 132 26.75 -18.37 -36.31
CA ALA A 132 27.51 -19.52 -36.77
C ALA A 132 27.50 -19.54 -38.30
N SER A 133 28.57 -18.98 -38.87
CA SER A 133 28.98 -19.15 -40.26
C SER A 133 29.67 -20.51 -40.35
N GLU A 134 29.11 -21.46 -41.11
CA GLU A 134 29.88 -22.36 -41.99
C GLU A 134 28.95 -23.29 -42.83
N THR A 135 29.14 -23.18 -44.14
CA THR A 135 29.22 -24.26 -45.15
C THR A 135 28.00 -25.17 -45.44
N LYS A 136 27.28 -24.83 -46.54
CA LYS A 136 26.49 -25.73 -47.41
C LYS A 136 27.42 -26.74 -48.15
N PRO A 137 26.99 -27.89 -48.75
CA PRO A 137 25.68 -28.04 -49.41
C PRO A 137 25.01 -29.46 -49.47
N ASN A 138 23.72 -29.43 -49.83
CA ASN A 138 22.90 -30.41 -50.61
C ASN A 138 22.48 -31.78 -50.04
N HIS A 139 21.17 -31.94 -49.77
CA HIS A 139 20.32 -32.89 -50.53
C HIS A 139 18.83 -32.52 -50.40
N SER A 140 18.14 -32.57 -51.53
CA SER A 140 16.74 -32.22 -51.77
C SER A 140 15.77 -33.37 -51.47
N LEU A 141 14.55 -33.08 -50.99
CA LEU A 141 13.25 -33.33 -51.65
C LEU A 141 12.05 -33.41 -50.68
N LEU A 142 10.94 -32.79 -51.14
CA LEU A 142 9.50 -33.06 -50.91
C LEU A 142 8.67 -32.28 -49.87
N ALA A 143 7.65 -31.61 -50.45
CA ALA A 143 6.34 -31.11 -49.97
C ALA A 143 6.35 -29.95 -48.97
N ASP A 144 6.06 -28.70 -49.33
CA ASP A 144 4.85 -28.14 -49.96
C ASP A 144 3.55 -28.39 -49.17
N VAL A 145 3.30 -27.55 -48.17
CA VAL A 145 1.95 -27.09 -47.79
C VAL A 145 2.06 -25.62 -47.38
N THR A 146 1.33 -24.79 -48.13
CA THR A 146 1.23 -23.34 -48.01
C THR A 146 0.65 -22.91 -46.65
N SER A 147 1.39 -22.03 -45.98
CA SER A 147 0.94 -21.20 -44.86
C SER A 147 0.09 -20.05 -45.36
N GLN A 148 -1.08 -19.77 -44.76
CA GLN A 148 -1.59 -18.42 -44.41
C GLN A 148 -2.79 -18.56 -43.45
N ASN A 149 -2.61 -18.31 -42.15
CA ASN A 149 -3.03 -17.04 -41.56
C ASN A 149 -2.59 -16.92 -40.09
N SER A 150 -1.77 -15.91 -39.91
CA SER A 150 -1.17 -15.39 -38.69
C SER A 150 -2.16 -14.55 -37.89
N SER A 151 -2.28 -14.85 -36.60
CA SER A 151 -2.29 -13.83 -35.53
C SER A 151 -1.86 -14.49 -34.23
N LEU A 152 -0.55 -14.75 -34.08
CA LEU A 152 0.03 -15.02 -32.77
C LEU A 152 -0.10 -13.74 -31.92
N PRO A 153 -0.59 -13.81 -30.68
CA PRO A 153 -0.49 -12.68 -29.77
C PRO A 153 0.99 -12.45 -29.46
N SER A 154 1.50 -11.34 -29.98
CA SER A 154 2.80 -10.76 -29.70
C SER A 154 3.00 -10.46 -28.21
N ASN A 155 4.21 -10.71 -27.71
CA ASN A 155 4.78 -10.21 -26.45
C ASN A 155 4.13 -10.68 -25.15
N THR A 156 4.56 -11.85 -24.64
CA THR A 156 4.56 -12.09 -23.19
C THR A 156 5.66 -11.25 -22.54
N SER A 157 5.39 -9.95 -22.38
CA SER A 157 6.09 -9.11 -21.40
C SER A 157 5.86 -9.79 -20.05
N SER A 158 6.90 -10.42 -19.51
CA SER A 158 6.78 -11.16 -18.27
C SER A 158 6.54 -10.14 -17.14
N LYS A 159 5.32 -10.17 -16.59
CA LYS A 159 4.91 -9.22 -15.56
C LYS A 159 5.84 -9.31 -14.36
N PRO A 160 6.23 -8.18 -13.75
CA PRO A 160 7.11 -8.21 -12.57
C PRO A 160 6.40 -8.91 -11.40
N LEU A 161 7.06 -9.89 -10.78
CA LEU A 161 6.55 -10.54 -9.58
C LEU A 161 6.98 -9.77 -8.33
N TYR A 162 6.03 -9.53 -7.44
CA TYR A 162 6.23 -8.93 -6.12
C TYR A 162 6.33 -10.01 -5.03
N HIS A 163 7.39 -9.92 -4.22
CA HIS A 163 7.57 -10.70 -3.00
C HIS A 163 7.66 -9.77 -1.78
N ILE A 164 7.20 -10.26 -0.63
CA ILE A 164 7.23 -9.55 0.65
C ILE A 164 8.64 -9.67 1.23
N SER A 165 9.35 -8.55 1.36
CA SER A 165 10.68 -8.49 1.98
C SER A 165 10.61 -8.09 3.44
N LYS A 166 9.60 -7.31 3.85
CA LYS A 166 9.40 -6.94 5.24
C LYS A 166 7.92 -6.79 5.55
N GLN A 167 7.53 -7.23 6.73
CA GLN A 167 6.19 -7.04 7.27
C GLN A 167 6.28 -6.34 8.62
N ASP A 168 5.66 -5.17 8.75
CA ASP A 168 5.50 -4.47 10.03
C ASP A 168 4.01 -4.44 10.42
N ASP A 169 3.66 -5.06 11.53
CA ASP A 169 2.29 -5.07 12.05
C ASP A 169 2.11 -3.96 13.09
N LEU A 170 1.36 -2.92 12.71
CA LEU A 170 1.11 -1.75 13.54
C LEU A 170 -0.18 -1.97 14.33
N TYR A 171 -0.02 -2.27 15.62
CA TYR A 171 -1.10 -2.37 16.58
C TYR A 171 -1.28 -1.04 17.31
N GLN A 172 -2.52 -0.70 17.62
CA GLN A 172 -2.77 0.38 18.58
C GLN A 172 -2.35 -0.08 19.98
N VAL A 173 -1.85 0.85 20.81
CA VAL A 173 -1.32 0.52 22.14
C VAL A 173 -2.37 -0.15 23.03
N ASP A 174 -3.62 0.30 22.92
CA ASP A 174 -4.76 -0.25 23.65
C ASP A 174 -5.16 -1.66 23.18
N GLN A 175 -4.69 -2.11 22.02
CA GLN A 175 -5.06 -3.41 21.46
C GLN A 175 -4.09 -4.50 21.91
N TRP A 176 -2.78 -4.26 21.84
CA TRP A 176 -1.82 -5.30 22.22
C TRP A 176 -1.74 -5.49 23.74
N ILE A 177 -1.98 -4.43 24.53
CA ILE A 177 -2.03 -4.52 26.00
C ILE A 177 -3.13 -5.47 26.50
N ARG A 178 -4.22 -5.64 25.74
CA ARG A 178 -5.33 -6.54 26.09
C ARG A 178 -4.88 -7.99 26.20
N PHE A 179 -3.84 -8.36 25.45
CA PHE A 179 -3.26 -9.70 25.51
C PHE A 179 -2.40 -9.94 26.76
N ILE A 180 -1.88 -8.89 27.41
CA ILE A 180 -1.06 -9.00 28.62
C ILE A 180 -1.91 -8.87 29.88
N ALA A 181 -2.80 -7.87 29.93
CA ALA A 181 -3.59 -7.57 31.11
C ALA A 181 -5.01 -7.13 30.71
N PRO A 182 -5.99 -8.05 30.75
CA PRO A 182 -7.39 -7.71 30.55
C PRO A 182 -7.82 -6.64 31.56
N GLY A 183 -8.25 -5.47 31.07
CA GLY A 183 -8.62 -4.30 31.91
C GLY A 183 -7.57 -3.18 31.97
N ALA A 184 -6.31 -3.41 31.61
CA ALA A 184 -5.27 -2.37 31.63
C ALA A 184 -5.53 -1.22 30.63
N TRP A 185 -6.35 -1.45 29.61
CA TRP A 185 -6.79 -0.43 28.66
C TRP A 185 -7.50 0.75 29.35
N MET A 186 -8.17 0.54 30.49
CA MET A 186 -8.80 1.62 31.26
C MET A 186 -7.78 2.59 31.86
N LEU A 187 -6.62 2.09 32.30
CA LEU A 187 -5.55 2.92 32.84
C LEU A 187 -4.91 3.77 31.74
N ILE A 188 -4.73 3.20 30.54
CA ILE A 188 -4.24 3.94 29.37
C ILE A 188 -5.24 5.04 28.98
N TRP A 189 -6.53 4.72 28.98
CA TRP A 189 -7.57 5.69 28.68
C TRP A 189 -7.60 6.83 29.72
N LEU A 190 -7.54 6.49 31.01
CA LEU A 190 -7.46 7.47 32.10
C LEU A 190 -6.21 8.36 31.96
N TRP A 191 -5.06 7.76 31.62
CA TRP A 191 -3.83 8.48 31.34
C TRP A 191 -3.97 9.43 30.14
N GLN A 192 -4.60 8.99 29.05
CA GLN A 192 -4.83 9.83 27.87
C GLN A 192 -5.74 11.03 28.19
N VAL A 193 -6.78 10.84 29.01
CA VAL A 193 -7.63 11.93 29.50
C VAL A 193 -6.81 12.92 30.31
N TRP A 194 -6.03 12.44 31.28
CA TRP A 194 -5.14 13.27 32.09
C TRP A 194 -4.11 14.03 31.26
N ALA A 195 -3.47 13.37 30.29
CA ALA A 195 -2.51 14.00 29.38
C ALA A 195 -3.16 15.09 28.54
N THR A 196 -4.41 14.88 28.07
CA THR A 196 -5.16 15.89 27.32
C THR A 196 -5.47 17.11 28.17
N ILE A 197 -5.94 16.91 29.41
CA ILE A 197 -6.16 18.01 30.37
C ILE A 197 -4.86 18.78 30.59
N PHE A 198 -3.74 18.08 30.77
CA PHE A 198 -2.43 18.69 30.95
C PHE A 198 -1.97 19.48 29.72
N CYS A 199 -2.20 18.98 28.50
CA CYS A 199 -1.89 19.72 27.27
C CYS A 199 -2.67 21.03 27.20
N VAL A 200 -3.99 20.98 27.45
CA VAL A 200 -4.84 22.18 27.41
C VAL A 200 -4.45 23.17 28.52
N ALA A 201 -4.29 22.71 29.76
CA ALA A 201 -3.86 23.54 30.87
C ALA A 201 -2.47 24.14 30.62
N GLY A 202 -1.54 23.35 30.07
CA GLY A 202 -0.21 23.78 29.66
C GLY A 202 -0.26 24.89 28.62
N THR A 203 -1.12 24.79 27.60
CA THR A 203 -1.32 25.87 26.62
C THR A 203 -1.86 27.15 27.27
N VAL A 204 -2.80 27.05 28.21
CA VAL A 204 -3.33 28.23 28.91
C VAL A 204 -2.26 28.87 29.80
N LEU A 205 -1.52 28.07 30.55
CA LEU A 205 -0.46 28.55 31.46
C LEU A 205 0.74 29.13 30.70
N LEU A 206 1.09 28.53 29.56
CA LEU A 206 2.23 28.93 28.73
C LEU A 206 1.81 29.80 27.53
N TRP A 207 0.58 30.33 27.51
CA TRP A 207 0.12 31.27 26.47
C TRP A 207 1.09 32.45 26.24
N PRO A 208 1.71 33.06 27.28
CA PRO A 208 2.70 34.11 27.06
C PRO A 208 3.91 33.63 26.25
N VAL A 209 4.31 32.37 26.35
CA VAL A 209 5.43 31.80 25.59
C VAL A 209 5.10 31.76 24.10
N THR A 210 3.90 31.31 23.74
CA THR A 210 3.45 31.29 22.34
C THR A 210 3.24 32.70 21.79
N TRP A 211 2.76 33.65 22.60
CA TRP A 211 2.69 35.06 22.21
C TRP A 211 4.07 35.68 21.95
N VAL A 212 5.07 35.36 22.79
CA VAL A 212 6.46 35.79 22.56
C VAL A 212 7.04 35.13 21.30
N GLU A 213 6.76 33.86 21.04
CA GLU A 213 7.15 33.20 19.79
C GLU A 213 6.58 33.93 18.56
N GLU A 214 5.30 34.27 18.58
CA GLU A 214 4.60 34.93 17.47
C GLU A 214 5.07 36.38 17.26
N ASN A 215 5.21 37.15 18.34
CA ASN A 215 5.52 38.58 18.27
C ASN A 215 7.03 38.89 18.24
N TRP A 216 7.86 38.06 18.87
CA TRP A 216 9.31 38.26 18.99
C TRP A 216 10.16 37.21 18.26
N GLY A 217 9.57 36.12 17.78
CA GLY A 217 10.26 35.16 16.92
C GLY A 217 11.31 34.32 17.66
N TRP A 218 10.94 33.67 18.76
CA TRP A 218 11.82 32.71 19.44
C TRP A 218 11.74 31.34 18.75
N GLY A 219 12.51 31.15 17.68
CA GLY A 219 12.53 29.88 16.93
C GLY A 219 12.94 30.00 15.46
N SER A 220 13.09 31.22 14.94
CA SER A 220 13.58 31.43 13.58
C SER A 220 15.10 31.34 13.50
N VAL A 221 15.64 30.14 13.76
CA VAL A 221 16.93 29.73 13.18
C VAL A 221 16.61 28.84 11.99
N GLY A 222 16.31 29.46 10.85
CA GLY A 222 16.40 28.78 9.55
C GLY A 222 15.13 28.62 8.71
N VAL A 223 14.21 29.59 8.66
CA VAL A 223 13.34 29.73 7.48
C VAL A 223 13.26 31.21 7.10
N GLY A 224 14.12 31.61 6.17
CA GLY A 224 14.04 32.88 5.49
C GLY A 224 12.72 32.96 4.72
N GLY A 225 11.81 33.82 5.18
CA GLY A 225 10.52 34.05 4.54
C GLY A 225 9.82 35.34 4.93
N LYS A 226 10.50 36.28 5.60
CA LYS A 226 9.99 37.64 5.81
C LYS A 226 10.24 38.47 4.55
N GLY A 227 9.42 38.24 3.53
CA GLY A 227 9.47 39.01 2.28
C GLY A 227 8.31 38.77 1.32
N VAL A 228 7.58 37.66 1.42
CA VAL A 228 6.59 37.29 0.39
C VAL A 228 5.16 37.75 0.73
N ALA A 229 4.81 37.89 2.01
CA ALA A 229 3.43 38.19 2.40
C ALA A 229 2.98 39.66 2.17
N LYS A 230 3.88 40.58 1.80
CA LYS A 230 3.53 42.02 1.65
C LYS A 230 3.32 42.47 0.21
N MET A 231 3.65 41.65 -0.80
CA MET A 231 3.53 42.05 -2.22
C MET A 231 2.24 41.57 -2.92
N GLU A 232 1.51 40.59 -2.39
CA GLU A 232 0.28 40.08 -3.04
C GLU A 232 -1.00 40.82 -2.67
N VAL A 233 -1.02 41.57 -1.56
CA VAL A 233 -2.24 42.28 -1.12
C VAL A 233 -2.40 43.66 -1.79
N GLU A 234 -1.32 44.30 -2.23
CA GLU A 234 -1.39 45.67 -2.80
C GLU A 234 -1.81 45.69 -4.28
N LYS A 235 -1.77 44.55 -5.00
CA LYS A 235 -2.09 44.50 -6.44
C LYS A 235 -3.52 44.06 -6.77
N ALA A 236 -4.30 43.63 -5.79
CA ALA A 236 -5.68 43.17 -5.96
C ALA A 236 -6.75 44.24 -5.64
N GLY A 237 -6.35 45.43 -5.19
CA GLY A 237 -7.26 46.48 -4.67
C GLY A 237 -7.64 47.61 -5.65
N SER A 238 -7.48 47.43 -6.96
CA SER A 238 -7.92 48.47 -7.92
C SER A 238 -8.52 47.85 -9.18
N LYS A 239 -9.80 47.50 -9.08
CA LYS A 239 -10.81 47.54 -10.15
C LYS A 239 -12.17 47.19 -9.55
N GLU A 240 -12.88 48.23 -9.15
CA GLU A 240 -14.31 48.19 -8.81
C GLU A 240 -15.09 49.00 -9.88
N SER A 241 -16.38 48.70 -10.01
CA SER A 241 -17.39 49.10 -11.02
C SER A 241 -17.33 48.28 -12.32
N GLU A 242 -18.37 47.59 -12.76
CA GLU A 242 -19.79 47.96 -12.76
C GLU A 242 -20.63 46.68 -12.92
N VAL A 243 -21.55 46.39 -11.99
CA VAL A 243 -22.58 45.34 -12.17
C VAL A 243 -23.94 46.03 -12.00
N SER A 244 -24.57 46.29 -13.15
CA SER A 244 -25.96 46.72 -13.26
C SER A 244 -26.86 45.49 -13.22
N VAL A 245 -27.93 45.56 -12.43
CA VAL A 245 -28.92 44.51 -12.22
C VAL A 245 -30.20 44.92 -12.93
N ASP A 246 -30.56 44.20 -13.99
CA ASP A 246 -31.90 44.08 -14.56
C ASP A 246 -31.96 42.62 -15.08
N GLY A 247 -32.85 41.73 -14.68
CA GLY A 247 -34.28 41.89 -14.54
C GLY A 247 -34.95 41.13 -15.70
N LEU A 248 -35.70 40.07 -15.36
CA LEU A 248 -36.80 39.43 -16.13
C LEU A 248 -36.53 38.15 -16.97
N GLU A 249 -37.15 37.10 -16.44
CA GLU A 249 -38.07 36.11 -17.03
C GLU A 249 -37.64 35.07 -18.05
N GLU A 250 -38.05 33.84 -17.71
CA GLU A 250 -38.09 32.66 -18.55
C GLU A 250 -39.08 32.83 -19.71
N SER A 251 -38.81 32.05 -20.76
CA SER A 251 -39.71 31.71 -21.86
C SER A 251 -39.96 32.80 -22.92
N GLU A 252 -39.21 32.75 -24.01
CA GLU A 252 -39.82 32.58 -25.34
C GLU A 252 -38.81 32.17 -26.43
N VAL A 253 -39.15 31.07 -27.10
CA VAL A 253 -39.06 30.89 -28.56
C VAL A 253 -37.67 30.56 -29.12
N LEU A 254 -37.33 29.27 -29.21
CA LEU A 254 -37.51 28.44 -30.43
C LEU A 254 -37.09 29.15 -31.74
N GLY A 255 -35.94 28.77 -32.30
CA GLY A 255 -35.69 29.15 -33.69
C GLY A 255 -34.29 29.04 -34.25
N ARG A 256 -33.52 27.97 -33.97
CA ARG A 256 -32.57 27.43 -34.97
C ARG A 256 -31.99 26.09 -34.53
N SER A 257 -32.82 25.08 -34.71
CA SER A 257 -32.40 23.71 -34.95
C SER A 257 -31.39 23.62 -36.09
N GLY A 258 -30.43 22.72 -35.95
CA GLY A 258 -30.09 21.81 -37.05
C GLY A 258 -28.73 22.02 -37.70
N LEU A 259 -27.87 21.04 -37.45
CA LEU A 259 -27.29 20.21 -38.51
C LEU A 259 -26.64 20.94 -39.69
N ARG A 260 -25.30 20.93 -39.72
CA ARG A 260 -24.59 20.44 -40.91
C ARG A 260 -23.12 20.17 -40.63
N GLY A 261 -22.78 18.88 -40.63
CA GLY A 261 -21.46 18.46 -41.08
C GLY A 261 -21.40 18.43 -42.61
N ARG A 262 -20.16 18.30 -43.08
CA ARG A 262 -19.71 17.66 -44.34
C ARG A 262 -19.11 18.57 -45.43
N ILE A 263 -17.77 18.47 -45.54
CA ILE A 263 -16.87 18.24 -46.70
C ILE A 263 -17.11 18.99 -48.03
N VAL A 264 -15.98 19.41 -48.59
CA VAL A 264 -15.59 19.66 -50.00
C VAL A 264 -15.67 21.11 -50.47
N GLY A 265 -14.50 21.61 -50.87
CA GLY A 265 -14.19 22.89 -51.50
C GLY A 265 -12.69 23.07 -51.46
#